data_AF-A0AAW5RSV4-F1
#
_entry.id   AF-A0AAW5RSV4-F1
#
_cell.length_a   1.000
_cell.length_b   1.000
_cell.length_c   1.000
_cell.angle_alpha   90.00
_cell.angle_beta   90.00
_cell.angle_gamma   90.00
#
_symmetry.space_group_name_H-M   'P 1'
#
loop_
_entity.id
_entity.type
_entity.pdbx_description
1 polymer ?
#
loop_
_entity_poly.entity_id
_entity_poly.type
_entity_poly.pdbx_seq_one_letter_code
_entity_poly.pdbx_strand_id
1 'polypeptide(L)'
;MSLRHPGRKQPARQPSPATGNPALDLFHRNWQALEKLQAKIDKQALNGRDIYQRFTSEIEPLERQQCELIFALAKRLVDFTARKSFTLWQRETLHHWIHDLISYIESNPFRGEMDLAPLFHQIQTNTALHMDDEQLDYQCDVLTQMLMETCGHCPDDIDTLREMLKNPDRLNEYMMNAARQHMAEECNTVDKEEDARFDDDELFADEPLFGTEQQDAFAHARTRREQEEEARIEQLFSKSSLKQLYRKLALALHPDREPDPVMQAEKTRIMGQLSQAWENKEMFTLLQLAHTHLPEFDNLLSDENLAYLNPMLKRQLRELEVSY
;
A
#
# COMPACT_ATOMS: atom_id res chain seq x y z
N MET A 1 26.89 -44.84 11.44
CA MET A 1 27.49 -44.63 10.11
C MET A 1 27.59 -43.14 9.87
N SER A 2 28.83 -42.67 9.69
CA SER A 2 29.18 -41.26 9.48
C SER A 2 28.89 -40.90 8.02
N LEU A 3 28.08 -39.88 7.78
CA LEU A 3 27.95 -39.26 6.46
C LEU A 3 28.30 -37.78 6.58
N ARG A 4 29.57 -37.50 6.30
CA ARG A 4 30.13 -36.16 6.09
C ARG A 4 29.41 -35.52 4.90
N HIS A 5 28.75 -34.40 5.13
CA HIS A 5 28.39 -33.50 4.03
C HIS A 5 29.63 -32.67 3.60
N PRO A 6 29.89 -32.53 2.30
CA PRO A 6 31.05 -31.78 1.80
C PRO A 6 30.83 -30.29 2.04
N GLY A 7 31.83 -29.63 2.61
CA GLY A 7 31.81 -28.20 2.90
C GLY A 7 31.52 -27.37 1.65
N ARG A 8 30.48 -26.54 1.72
CA ARG A 8 30.29 -25.41 0.80
C ARG A 8 31.55 -24.56 0.87
N LYS A 9 32.34 -24.57 -0.20
CA LYS A 9 33.43 -23.61 -0.42
C LYS A 9 32.82 -22.22 -0.38
N GLN A 10 33.12 -21.48 0.68
CA GLN A 10 32.89 -20.04 0.73
C GLN A 10 33.63 -19.42 -0.47
N PRO A 11 33.00 -18.52 -1.25
CA PRO A 11 33.76 -17.72 -2.20
C PRO A 11 34.81 -16.94 -1.39
N ALA A 12 36.07 -17.07 -1.80
CA ALA A 12 37.20 -16.46 -1.14
C ALA A 12 36.94 -14.98 -0.89
N ARG A 13 37.01 -14.54 0.37
CA ARG A 13 37.17 -13.12 0.71
C ARG A 13 38.40 -12.63 -0.04
N GLN A 14 38.20 -11.93 -1.15
CA GLN A 14 39.28 -11.17 -1.76
C GLN A 14 39.64 -10.06 -0.76
N PRO A 15 40.87 -10.05 -0.21
CA PRO A 15 41.33 -8.91 0.57
C PRO A 15 41.28 -7.69 -0.34
N SER A 16 40.68 -6.60 0.15
CA SER A 16 40.73 -5.31 -0.53
C SER A 16 42.20 -5.04 -0.91
N PRO A 17 42.53 -4.84 -2.19
CA PRO A 17 43.88 -4.41 -2.54
C PRO A 17 44.09 -3.10 -1.80
N ALA A 18 45.12 -3.02 -0.96
CA ALA A 18 45.58 -1.74 -0.43
C ALA A 18 46.28 -1.02 -1.59
N THR A 19 45.48 -0.55 -2.52
CA THR A 19 45.88 0.40 -3.54
C THR A 19 46.38 1.62 -2.79
N GLY A 20 47.56 2.15 -3.13
CA GLY A 20 48.14 3.32 -2.44
C GLY A 20 47.29 4.61 -2.48
N ASN A 21 46.03 4.52 -2.93
CA ASN A 21 45.04 5.59 -3.00
C ASN A 21 43.90 5.38 -1.97
N PRO A 22 43.82 6.21 -0.92
CA PRO A 22 42.81 6.08 0.13
C PRO A 22 41.36 6.29 -0.37
N ALA A 23 41.16 7.01 -1.48
CA ALA A 23 39.83 7.26 -2.04
C ALA A 23 39.25 6.01 -2.72
N LEU A 24 40.10 5.17 -3.30
CA LEU A 24 39.71 3.92 -3.97
C LEU A 24 39.43 2.81 -2.94
N ASP A 25 40.22 2.76 -1.86
CA ASP A 25 39.95 1.87 -0.72
C ASP A 25 38.61 2.19 -0.04
N LEU A 26 38.26 3.47 0.10
CA LEU A 26 36.94 3.90 0.59
C LEU A 26 35.81 3.46 -0.35
N PHE A 27 36.02 3.56 -1.65
CA PHE A 27 35.04 3.13 -2.65
C PHE A 27 34.76 1.64 -2.53
N HIS A 28 35.80 0.79 -2.49
CA HIS A 28 35.62 -0.65 -2.34
C HIS A 28 34.91 -1.03 -1.04
N ARG A 29 35.18 -0.34 0.08
CA ARG A 29 34.49 -0.57 1.34
C ARG A 29 33.00 -0.24 1.25
N ASN A 30 32.66 0.93 0.72
CA ASN A 30 31.26 1.34 0.55
C ASN A 30 30.53 0.43 -0.42
N TRP A 31 31.20 0.01 -1.51
CA TRP A 31 30.68 -0.93 -2.50
C TRP A 31 30.36 -2.30 -1.89
N GLN A 32 31.31 -2.91 -1.18
CA GLN A 32 31.09 -4.20 -0.51
C GLN A 32 30.00 -4.13 0.57
N ALA A 33 29.83 -2.99 1.21
CA ALA A 33 28.78 -2.79 2.21
C ALA A 33 27.39 -2.70 1.54
N LEU A 34 27.28 -1.98 0.41
CA LEU A 34 26.07 -1.93 -0.42
C LEU A 34 25.67 -3.31 -0.93
N GLU A 35 26.60 -4.08 -1.51
CA GLU A 35 26.31 -5.43 -2.01
C GLU A 35 25.79 -6.36 -0.92
N LYS A 36 26.39 -6.31 0.29
CA LYS A 36 25.92 -7.11 1.43
C LYS A 36 24.53 -6.72 1.88
N LEU A 37 24.24 -5.42 1.89
CA LEU A 37 22.95 -4.92 2.34
C LEU A 37 21.86 -5.25 1.31
N GLN A 38 22.14 -5.09 0.01
CA GLN A 38 21.26 -5.52 -1.06
C GLN A 38 20.96 -7.02 -0.99
N ALA A 39 22.00 -7.86 -0.85
CA ALA A 39 21.82 -9.31 -0.70
C ALA A 39 21.00 -9.68 0.55
N LYS A 40 21.08 -8.89 1.61
CA LYS A 40 20.28 -9.08 2.83
C LYS A 40 18.82 -8.70 2.59
N ILE A 41 18.55 -7.59 1.91
CA ILE A 41 17.22 -7.16 1.49
C ILE A 41 16.59 -8.23 0.59
N ASP A 42 17.31 -8.68 -0.45
CA ASP A 42 16.81 -9.70 -1.38
C ASP A 42 16.48 -11.01 -0.66
N LYS A 43 17.32 -11.42 0.29
CA LYS A 43 17.07 -12.61 1.13
C LYS A 43 15.82 -12.44 2.00
N GLN A 44 15.61 -11.26 2.59
CA GLN A 44 14.42 -11.00 3.38
C GLN A 44 13.17 -10.93 2.52
N ALA A 45 13.24 -10.31 1.34
CA ALA A 45 12.14 -10.28 0.38
C ALA A 45 11.77 -11.70 -0.05
N LEU A 46 12.75 -12.58 -0.29
CA LEU A 46 12.52 -13.99 -0.61
C LEU A 46 11.88 -14.73 0.56
N ASN A 47 12.41 -14.59 1.78
CA ASN A 47 11.80 -15.17 2.97
C ASN A 47 10.36 -14.69 3.20
N GLY A 48 10.09 -13.40 2.98
CA GLY A 48 8.77 -12.81 3.08
C GLY A 48 7.79 -13.39 2.05
N ARG A 49 8.25 -13.55 0.80
CA ARG A 49 7.48 -14.23 -0.25
C ARG A 49 7.18 -15.68 0.11
N ASP A 50 8.15 -16.42 0.63
CA ASP A 50 7.95 -17.81 1.03
C ASP A 50 6.93 -17.93 2.17
N ILE A 51 7.00 -17.05 3.18
CA ILE A 51 6.02 -16.99 4.26
C ILE A 51 4.63 -16.67 3.72
N TYR A 52 4.52 -15.66 2.85
CA TYR A 52 3.26 -15.27 2.24
C TYR A 52 2.66 -16.41 1.39
N GLN A 53 3.47 -17.09 0.58
CA GLN A 53 3.03 -18.23 -0.22
C GLN A 53 2.52 -19.39 0.65
N ARG A 54 3.21 -19.67 1.77
CA ARG A 54 2.75 -20.68 2.73
C ARG A 54 1.44 -20.26 3.40
N PHE A 55 1.31 -18.99 3.78
CA PHE A 55 0.06 -18.47 4.34
C PHE A 55 -1.11 -18.61 3.35
N THR A 56 -0.92 -18.17 2.10
CA THR A 56 -1.96 -18.25 1.06
C THR A 56 -2.33 -19.69 0.69
N SER A 57 -1.39 -20.63 0.73
CA SER A 57 -1.67 -22.03 0.39
C SER A 57 -2.25 -22.85 1.54
N GLU A 58 -1.80 -22.61 2.78
CA GLU A 58 -2.17 -23.45 3.94
C GLU A 58 -3.23 -22.78 4.83
N ILE A 59 -3.13 -21.47 5.09
CA ILE A 59 -3.91 -20.77 6.13
C ILE A 59 -5.12 -20.06 5.54
N GLU A 60 -4.96 -19.31 4.46
CA GLU A 60 -6.06 -18.59 3.78
C GLU A 60 -7.28 -19.47 3.47
N PRO A 61 -7.16 -20.72 2.94
CA PRO A 61 -8.34 -21.56 2.73
C PRO A 61 -9.02 -21.97 4.03
N LEU A 62 -8.25 -22.17 5.12
CA LEU A 62 -8.80 -22.53 6.43
C LEU A 62 -9.54 -21.34 7.07
N GLU A 63 -9.00 -20.13 6.96
CA GLU A 63 -9.65 -18.89 7.42
C GLU A 63 -10.97 -18.65 6.67
N ARG A 64 -10.98 -18.82 5.34
CA ARG A 64 -12.22 -18.75 4.56
C ARG A 64 -13.24 -19.81 5.00
N GLN A 65 -12.79 -21.05 5.15
CA GLN A 65 -13.66 -22.13 5.61
C GLN A 65 -14.22 -21.84 7.02
N GLN A 66 -13.43 -21.23 7.91
CA GLN A 66 -13.91 -20.82 9.22
C GLN A 66 -14.99 -19.75 9.12
N CYS A 67 -14.81 -18.71 8.30
CA CYS A 67 -15.84 -17.71 8.04
C CYS A 67 -17.14 -18.35 7.50
N GLU A 68 -17.04 -19.26 6.53
CA GLU A 68 -18.19 -19.98 5.97
C GLU A 68 -18.95 -20.78 7.04
N LEU A 69 -18.23 -21.51 7.89
CA LEU A 69 -18.84 -22.31 8.97
C LEU A 69 -19.48 -21.43 10.05
N ILE A 70 -18.83 -20.32 10.43
CA ILE A 70 -19.39 -19.36 11.38
C ILE A 70 -20.65 -18.72 10.82
N PHE A 71 -20.67 -18.41 9.52
CA PHE A 71 -21.86 -17.87 8.87
C PHE A 71 -23.00 -18.88 8.80
N ALA A 72 -22.69 -20.14 8.49
CA ALA A 72 -23.69 -21.21 8.54
C ALA A 72 -24.27 -21.37 9.96
N LEU A 73 -23.43 -21.27 10.99
CA LEU A 73 -23.87 -21.26 12.39
C LEU A 73 -24.74 -20.04 12.71
N ALA A 74 -24.30 -18.83 12.34
CA ALA A 74 -25.05 -17.59 12.55
C ALA A 74 -26.42 -17.66 11.88
N LYS A 75 -26.47 -18.07 10.61
CA LYS A 75 -27.73 -18.30 9.87
C LYS A 75 -28.64 -19.27 10.61
N ARG A 76 -28.08 -20.37 11.13
CA ARG A 76 -28.86 -21.35 11.87
C ARG A 76 -29.41 -20.78 13.19
N LEU A 77 -28.63 -19.95 13.89
CA LEU A 77 -29.07 -19.27 15.11
C LEU A 77 -30.17 -18.22 14.82
N VAL A 78 -30.07 -17.50 13.70
CA VAL A 78 -31.09 -16.54 13.25
C VAL A 78 -32.44 -17.24 13.00
N ASP A 79 -32.48 -18.47 12.48
CA ASP A 79 -33.74 -19.23 12.36
C ASP A 79 -34.47 -19.40 13.70
N PHE A 80 -33.74 -19.43 14.82
CA PHE A 80 -34.33 -19.58 16.15
C PHE A 80 -34.90 -18.28 16.71
N THR A 81 -34.51 -17.11 16.20
CA THR A 81 -35.01 -15.81 16.71
C THR A 81 -36.50 -15.61 16.41
N ALA A 82 -37.05 -16.30 15.40
CA ALA A 82 -38.48 -16.32 15.11
C ALA A 82 -39.33 -17.07 16.15
N ARG A 83 -38.73 -17.96 16.96
CA ARG A 83 -39.49 -18.85 17.86
C ARG A 83 -40.03 -18.12 19.09
N LYS A 84 -41.32 -18.31 19.37
CA LYS A 84 -41.99 -17.76 20.56
C LYS A 84 -41.68 -18.49 21.87
N SER A 85 -41.00 -19.63 21.81
CA SER A 85 -40.74 -20.52 22.97
C SER A 85 -39.65 -20.02 23.92
N PHE A 86 -38.85 -19.02 23.53
CA PHE A 86 -37.76 -18.51 24.35
C PHE A 86 -38.22 -17.40 25.28
N THR A 87 -37.69 -17.38 26.50
CA THR A 87 -37.86 -16.26 27.44
C THR A 87 -37.05 -15.04 26.98
N LEU A 88 -37.34 -13.85 27.53
CA LEU A 88 -36.67 -12.60 27.16
C LEU A 88 -35.13 -12.71 27.27
N TRP A 89 -34.61 -13.12 28.43
CA TRP A 89 -33.15 -13.27 28.64
C TRP A 89 -32.50 -14.28 27.68
N GLN A 90 -33.21 -15.37 27.30
CA GLN A 90 -32.71 -16.36 26.35
C GLN A 90 -32.60 -15.77 24.95
N ARG A 91 -33.56 -14.93 24.57
CA ARG A 91 -33.52 -14.20 23.30
C ARG A 91 -32.41 -13.18 23.30
N GLU A 92 -32.26 -12.40 24.37
CA GLU A 92 -31.14 -11.46 24.49
C GLU A 92 -29.81 -12.20 24.35
N THR A 93 -29.62 -13.32 25.06
CA THR A 93 -28.40 -14.13 24.96
C THR A 93 -28.17 -14.65 23.52
N LEU A 94 -29.23 -15.12 22.86
CA LEU A 94 -29.17 -15.56 21.46
C LEU A 94 -28.76 -14.42 20.52
N HIS A 95 -29.32 -13.22 20.69
CA HIS A 95 -28.95 -12.05 19.89
C HIS A 95 -27.50 -11.63 20.13
N HIS A 96 -27.01 -11.67 21.38
CA HIS A 96 -25.60 -11.41 21.67
C HIS A 96 -24.68 -12.39 20.94
N TRP A 97 -24.97 -13.70 21.00
CA TRP A 97 -24.15 -14.69 20.28
C TRP A 97 -24.18 -14.48 18.77
N ILE A 98 -25.34 -14.19 18.20
CA ILE A 98 -25.45 -13.89 16.76
C ILE A 98 -24.62 -12.65 16.40
N HIS A 99 -24.73 -11.59 17.21
CA HIS A 99 -23.97 -10.36 17.01
C HIS A 99 -22.46 -10.60 17.09
N ASP A 100 -21.97 -11.36 18.07
CA ASP A 100 -20.55 -11.69 18.21
C ASP A 100 -20.02 -12.47 16.99
N LEU A 101 -20.80 -13.43 16.49
CA LEU A 101 -20.42 -14.20 15.29
C LEU A 101 -20.40 -13.32 14.04
N ILE A 102 -21.38 -12.44 13.87
CA ILE A 102 -21.44 -11.52 12.72
C ILE A 102 -20.30 -10.50 12.80
N SER A 103 -20.03 -9.90 13.96
CA SER A 103 -18.93 -8.97 14.20
C SER A 103 -17.56 -9.62 13.91
N TYR A 104 -17.39 -10.89 14.28
CA TYR A 104 -16.20 -11.66 13.90
C TYR A 104 -16.06 -11.79 12.38
N ILE A 105 -17.14 -12.10 11.65
CA ILE A 105 -17.09 -12.19 10.18
C ILE A 105 -16.82 -10.82 9.54
N GLU A 106 -17.42 -9.75 10.06
CA GLU A 106 -17.27 -8.40 9.52
C GLU A 106 -15.84 -7.88 9.64
N SER A 107 -15.19 -8.16 10.77
CA SER A 107 -13.80 -7.78 11.04
C SER A 107 -12.77 -8.66 10.34
N ASN A 108 -13.17 -9.84 9.82
CA ASN A 108 -12.25 -10.76 9.19
C ASN A 108 -12.01 -10.40 7.69
N PRO A 109 -10.75 -10.13 7.28
CA PRO A 109 -10.43 -9.80 5.88
C PRO A 109 -10.65 -10.97 4.92
N PHE A 110 -10.79 -12.19 5.41
CA PHE A 110 -11.00 -13.41 4.62
C PHE A 110 -12.47 -13.77 4.44
N ARG A 111 -13.42 -12.92 4.85
CA ARG A 111 -14.87 -13.14 4.68
C ARG A 111 -15.32 -13.32 3.22
N GLY A 112 -14.53 -12.87 2.24
CA GLY A 112 -14.87 -12.96 0.82
C GLY A 112 -16.10 -12.12 0.45
N GLU A 113 -16.93 -12.67 -0.44
CA GLU A 113 -18.17 -12.04 -0.96
C GLU A 113 -19.43 -12.39 -0.13
N MET A 114 -19.25 -12.80 1.14
CA MET A 114 -20.38 -13.19 1.98
C MET A 114 -21.27 -11.99 2.29
N ASP A 115 -22.53 -12.07 1.85
CA ASP A 115 -23.55 -11.06 2.13
C ASP A 115 -24.23 -11.32 3.48
N LEU A 116 -24.09 -10.34 4.38
CA LEU A 116 -24.66 -10.36 5.73
C LEU A 116 -26.01 -9.62 5.81
N ALA A 117 -26.36 -8.81 4.80
CA ALA A 117 -27.58 -8.01 4.82
C ALA A 117 -28.86 -8.86 5.00
N PRO A 118 -29.00 -10.05 4.38
CA PRO A 118 -30.17 -10.90 4.61
C PRO A 118 -30.30 -11.38 6.06
N LEU A 119 -29.16 -11.63 6.74
CA LEU A 119 -29.17 -12.04 8.14
C LEU A 119 -29.62 -10.88 9.04
N PHE A 120 -29.10 -9.67 8.80
CA PHE A 120 -29.52 -8.48 9.54
C PHE A 120 -31.01 -8.20 9.36
N HIS A 121 -31.51 -8.27 8.12
CA HIS A 121 -32.94 -8.13 7.83
C HIS A 121 -33.75 -9.15 8.64
N GLN A 122 -33.38 -10.44 8.55
CA GLN A 122 -34.10 -11.50 9.25
C GLN A 122 -34.09 -11.33 10.78
N ILE A 123 -32.96 -10.89 11.37
CA ILE A 123 -32.86 -10.59 12.81
C ILE A 123 -33.81 -9.45 13.18
N GLN A 124 -33.80 -8.35 12.42
CA GLN A 124 -34.65 -7.19 12.68
C GLN A 124 -36.14 -7.52 12.57
N THR A 125 -36.56 -8.19 11.49
CA THR A 125 -37.94 -8.65 11.32
C THR A 125 -38.36 -9.59 12.45
N ASN A 126 -37.52 -10.56 12.80
CA ASN A 126 -37.83 -11.48 13.90
C ASN A 126 -37.92 -10.75 15.24
N THR A 127 -37.08 -9.75 15.49
CA THR A 127 -37.10 -8.95 16.72
C THR A 127 -38.40 -8.15 16.83
N ALA A 128 -38.79 -7.47 15.75
CA ALA A 128 -40.04 -6.70 15.68
C ALA A 128 -41.30 -7.56 15.94
N LEU A 129 -41.27 -8.86 15.62
CA LEU A 129 -42.39 -9.78 15.87
C LEU A 129 -42.62 -10.11 17.35
N HIS A 130 -41.65 -9.87 18.24
CA HIS A 130 -41.76 -10.17 19.67
C HIS A 130 -41.86 -8.93 20.55
N MET A 131 -41.90 -7.75 19.94
CA MET A 131 -42.14 -6.49 20.64
C MET A 131 -43.62 -6.32 20.96
N ASP A 132 -43.91 -5.70 22.11
CA ASP A 132 -45.25 -5.20 22.42
C ASP A 132 -45.50 -3.82 21.77
N ASP A 133 -46.75 -3.35 21.82
CA ASP A 133 -47.15 -2.09 21.17
C ASP A 133 -46.40 -0.87 21.77
N GLU A 134 -46.14 -0.86 23.08
CA GLU A 134 -45.37 0.23 23.73
C GLU A 134 -43.91 0.26 23.27
N GLN A 135 -43.27 -0.90 23.16
CA GLN A 135 -41.92 -1.04 22.61
C GLN A 135 -41.88 -0.66 21.13
N LEU A 136 -42.91 -1.04 20.37
CA LEU A 136 -43.01 -0.73 18.94
C LEU A 136 -43.10 0.78 18.72
N ASP A 137 -43.89 1.48 19.53
CA ASP A 137 -44.05 2.94 19.47
C ASP A 137 -42.74 3.64 19.85
N TYR A 138 -42.06 3.18 20.90
CA TYR A 138 -40.73 3.71 21.25
C TYR A 138 -39.72 3.55 20.10
N GLN A 139 -39.69 2.39 19.43
CA GLN A 139 -38.81 2.20 18.28
C GLN A 139 -39.23 3.03 17.06
N CYS A 140 -40.52 3.32 16.89
CA CYS A 140 -40.99 4.25 15.86
C CYS A 140 -40.52 5.69 16.14
N ASP A 141 -40.52 6.13 17.40
CA ASP A 141 -39.99 7.43 17.79
C ASP A 141 -38.48 7.52 17.50
N VAL A 142 -37.71 6.48 17.86
CA VAL A 142 -36.28 6.38 17.55
C VAL A 142 -36.03 6.39 16.04
N LEU A 143 -36.81 5.65 15.27
CA LEU A 143 -36.72 5.62 13.81
C LEU A 143 -37.04 6.98 13.20
N THR A 144 -38.03 7.69 13.74
CA THR A 144 -38.41 9.04 13.32
C THR A 144 -37.26 10.01 13.51
N GLN A 145 -36.63 10.00 14.69
CA GLN A 145 -35.47 10.84 14.97
C GLN A 145 -34.32 10.54 13.99
N MET A 146 -34.01 9.26 13.78
CA MET A 146 -32.97 8.84 12.84
C MET A 146 -33.26 9.32 11.40
N LEU A 147 -34.50 9.19 10.94
CA LEU A 147 -34.91 9.64 9.60
C LEU A 147 -34.90 11.17 9.47
N MET A 148 -35.28 11.90 10.52
CA MET A 148 -35.17 13.37 10.52
C MET A 148 -33.70 13.82 10.44
N GLU A 149 -32.79 13.17 11.18
CA GLU A 149 -31.36 13.51 11.17
C GLU A 149 -30.69 13.15 9.83
N THR A 150 -31.08 12.04 9.20
CA THR A 150 -30.43 11.53 7.98
C THR A 150 -31.06 12.02 6.68
N CYS A 151 -32.39 12.09 6.63
CA CYS A 151 -33.16 12.40 5.43
C CYS A 151 -33.82 13.79 5.48
N GLY A 152 -33.89 14.42 6.66
CA GLY A 152 -34.58 15.71 6.85
C GLY A 152 -36.12 15.62 6.80
N HIS A 153 -36.68 14.45 6.46
CA HIS A 153 -38.11 14.20 6.42
C HIS A 153 -38.43 12.77 6.88
N CYS A 154 -39.55 12.62 7.58
CA CYS A 154 -40.09 11.32 8.02
C CYS A 154 -41.52 11.15 7.48
N PRO A 155 -41.99 9.90 7.30
CA PRO A 155 -43.42 9.66 7.08
C PRO A 155 -44.22 10.10 8.32
N ASP A 156 -45.31 10.85 8.10
CA ASP A 156 -46.20 11.31 9.18
C ASP A 156 -47.09 10.19 9.76
N ASP A 157 -47.17 9.05 9.07
CA ASP A 157 -48.03 7.93 9.41
C ASP A 157 -47.30 6.87 10.26
N ILE A 158 -47.79 6.65 11.48
CA ILE A 158 -47.25 5.69 12.44
C ILE A 158 -47.35 4.26 11.89
N ASP A 159 -48.40 3.92 11.13
CA ASP A 159 -48.54 2.58 10.56
C ASP A 159 -47.47 2.31 9.49
N THR A 160 -47.11 3.33 8.71
CA THR A 160 -46.01 3.28 7.75
C THR A 160 -44.65 3.08 8.45
N LEU A 161 -44.40 3.77 9.57
CA LEU A 161 -43.18 3.58 10.38
C LEU A 161 -43.09 2.16 10.96
N ARG A 162 -44.21 1.63 11.44
CA ARG A 162 -44.30 0.24 11.94
C ARG A 162 -44.05 -0.79 10.85
N GLU A 163 -44.48 -0.52 9.62
CA GLU A 163 -44.19 -1.37 8.46
C GLU A 163 -42.70 -1.32 8.06
N MET A 164 -42.06 -0.15 8.15
CA MET A 164 -40.61 -0.01 7.92
C MET A 164 -39.78 -0.75 8.97
N LEU A 165 -40.20 -0.74 10.24
CA LEU A 165 -39.52 -1.46 11.30
C LEU A 165 -39.59 -2.99 11.11
N LYS A 166 -40.69 -3.49 10.54
CA LYS A 166 -40.88 -4.92 10.24
C LYS A 166 -40.19 -5.35 8.94
N ASN A 167 -40.08 -4.44 7.98
CA ASN A 167 -39.52 -4.67 6.64
C ASN A 167 -38.39 -3.66 6.35
N PRO A 168 -37.14 -3.95 6.77
CA PRO A 168 -36.01 -3.05 6.53
C PRO A 168 -35.68 -2.78 5.07
N ASP A 169 -36.13 -3.62 4.12
CA ASP A 169 -36.02 -3.31 2.69
C ASP A 169 -36.78 -2.02 2.33
N ARG A 170 -37.97 -1.80 2.93
CA ARG A 170 -38.75 -0.57 2.72
C ARG A 170 -38.07 0.65 3.34
N LEU A 171 -37.46 0.47 4.52
CA LEU A 171 -36.68 1.52 5.16
C LEU A 171 -35.46 1.90 4.30
N ASN A 172 -34.73 0.91 3.79
CA ASN A 172 -33.59 1.11 2.90
C ASN A 172 -34.00 1.81 1.59
N GLU A 173 -35.12 1.39 0.99
CA GLU A 173 -35.66 2.03 -0.22
C GLU A 173 -36.02 3.50 0.03
N TYR A 174 -36.65 3.79 1.17
CA TYR A 174 -36.96 5.16 1.58
C TYR A 174 -35.69 6.01 1.73
N MET A 175 -34.69 5.52 2.45
CA MET A 175 -33.40 6.22 2.64
C MET A 175 -32.67 6.45 1.31
N MET A 176 -32.65 5.45 0.42
CA MET A 176 -32.03 5.60 -0.90
C MET A 176 -32.78 6.61 -1.78
N ASN A 177 -34.11 6.65 -1.72
CA ASN A 177 -34.90 7.61 -2.47
C ASN A 177 -34.73 9.04 -1.93
N ALA A 178 -34.69 9.22 -0.61
CA ALA A 178 -34.39 10.50 0.03
C ALA A 178 -33.00 11.02 -0.36
N ALA A 179 -31.97 10.17 -0.30
CA ALA A 179 -30.62 10.53 -0.73
C ALA A 179 -30.55 10.93 -2.21
N ARG A 180 -31.29 10.25 -3.09
CA ARG A 180 -31.41 10.61 -4.51
C ARG A 180 -32.10 11.96 -4.72
N GLN A 181 -33.12 12.27 -3.92
CA GLN A 181 -33.83 13.55 -3.99
C GLN A 181 -32.93 14.70 -3.52
N HIS A 182 -32.18 14.51 -2.43
CA HIS A 182 -31.20 15.49 -1.97
C HIS A 182 -30.12 15.77 -3.03
N MET A 183 -29.58 14.71 -3.67
CA MET A 183 -28.62 14.88 -4.77
C MET A 183 -29.23 15.53 -6.02
N ALA A 184 -30.51 15.28 -6.32
CA ALA A 184 -31.20 15.89 -7.46
C ALA A 184 -31.56 17.36 -7.19
N GLU A 185 -31.86 17.72 -5.94
CA GLU A 185 -32.09 19.10 -5.51
C GLU A 185 -30.79 19.91 -5.50
N GLU A 186 -29.66 19.33 -5.06
CA GLU A 186 -28.32 19.93 -5.19
C GLU A 186 -27.88 20.08 -6.65
N CYS A 187 -28.33 19.22 -7.56
CA CYS A 187 -28.05 19.36 -9.00
C CYS A 187 -28.94 20.44 -9.66
N ASN A 188 -30.20 20.58 -9.21
CA ASN A 188 -31.14 21.59 -9.69
C ASN A 188 -30.85 23.02 -9.18
N THR A 189 -30.03 23.18 -8.14
CA THR A 189 -29.56 24.49 -7.68
C THR A 189 -28.33 25.00 -8.44
N VAL A 190 -27.60 24.12 -9.14
CA VAL A 190 -26.43 24.51 -9.96
C VAL A 190 -26.86 25.06 -11.33
N ASP A 191 -28.02 24.68 -11.85
CA ASP A 191 -28.51 25.11 -13.18
C ASP A 191 -29.30 26.44 -13.19
N LYS A 192 -29.39 27.17 -12.07
CA LYS A 192 -30.15 28.44 -11.99
C LYS A 192 -29.37 29.69 -11.57
N GLU A 193 -28.08 29.58 -11.29
CA GLU A 193 -27.26 30.76 -10.95
C GLU A 193 -25.91 30.76 -11.69
N GLU A 194 -25.94 30.67 -13.02
CA GLU A 194 -24.91 31.31 -13.85
C GLU A 194 -25.43 32.68 -14.30
N ASP A 195 -25.17 33.72 -13.51
CA ASP A 195 -24.82 35.06 -14.02
C ASP A 195 -24.51 36.03 -12.86
N ALA A 196 -23.39 35.81 -12.17
CA ALA A 196 -22.69 36.89 -11.48
C ALA A 196 -21.20 36.63 -11.52
N ARG A 197 -20.51 37.33 -12.42
CA ARG A 197 -19.06 37.53 -12.38
C ARG A 197 -18.72 38.10 -11.00
N PHE A 198 -17.97 37.38 -10.19
CA PHE A 198 -17.34 37.92 -8.99
C PHE A 198 -15.85 37.58 -9.03
N ASP A 199 -15.11 38.61 -9.41
CA ASP A 199 -13.68 38.81 -9.21
C ASP A 199 -13.54 39.38 -7.79
N ASP A 200 -12.75 38.71 -6.93
CA ASP A 200 -12.23 39.14 -5.62
C ASP A 200 -11.70 37.84 -4.95
N ASP A 201 -10.43 37.49 -4.92
CA ASP A 201 -9.28 38.26 -4.40
C ASP A 201 -9.67 39.15 -3.21
N GLU A 202 -9.04 38.95 -2.05
CA GLU A 202 -9.15 39.80 -0.83
C GLU A 202 -10.09 39.42 0.34
N LEU A 203 -10.30 38.14 0.71
CA LEU A 203 -10.93 37.83 2.02
C LEU A 203 -10.24 36.77 2.91
N PHE A 204 -8.93 36.50 2.72
CA PHE A 204 -8.16 35.72 3.70
C PHE A 204 -6.70 36.21 3.87
N ALA A 205 -6.50 37.52 3.96
CA ALA A 205 -5.24 38.09 4.47
C ALA A 205 -5.40 38.53 5.93
N ASP A 206 -4.45 38.09 6.76
CA ASP A 206 -4.09 38.53 8.11
C ASP A 206 -4.91 38.02 9.32
N GLU A 207 -4.56 36.82 9.82
CA GLU A 207 -4.15 36.67 11.23
C GLU A 207 -3.13 35.52 11.41
N PRO A 208 -2.00 35.71 12.12
CA PRO A 208 -0.97 34.69 12.28
C PRO A 208 -1.30 33.74 13.44
N LEU A 209 -1.66 32.49 13.12
CA LEU A 209 -1.73 31.41 14.09
C LEU A 209 -0.30 30.90 14.38
N PHE A 210 0.19 31.18 15.59
CA PHE A 210 1.48 30.75 16.13
C PHE A 210 1.74 29.25 15.87
N GLY A 211 2.71 28.91 15.00
CA GLY A 211 3.33 27.57 14.96
C GLY A 211 3.79 27.02 13.61
N THR A 212 3.40 27.60 12.48
CA THR A 212 3.63 27.02 11.12
C THR A 212 5.00 27.33 10.49
N GLU A 213 5.68 28.41 10.90
CA GLU A 213 6.94 28.84 10.28
C GLU A 213 8.08 27.80 10.36
N GLN A 214 8.07 26.92 11.36
CA GLN A 214 9.07 25.86 11.46
C GLN A 214 8.80 24.71 10.49
N GLN A 215 7.55 24.30 10.27
CA GLN A 215 7.25 23.16 9.38
C GLN A 215 7.48 23.48 7.90
N ASP A 216 7.14 24.70 7.48
CA ASP A 216 7.37 25.13 6.10
C ASP A 216 8.85 25.32 5.79
N ALA A 217 9.65 25.83 6.75
CA ALA A 217 11.10 25.93 6.60
C ALA A 217 11.78 24.56 6.47
N PHE A 218 11.31 23.53 7.17
CA PHE A 218 11.82 22.16 7.03
C PHE A 218 11.42 21.50 5.70
N ALA A 219 10.18 21.73 5.23
CA ALA A 219 9.71 21.22 3.94
C ALA A 219 10.44 21.87 2.75
N HIS A 220 10.65 23.19 2.79
CA HIS A 220 11.44 23.92 1.79
C HIS A 220 12.93 23.59 1.84
N ALA A 221 13.50 23.33 3.02
CA ALA A 221 14.87 22.87 3.14
C ALA A 221 15.07 21.44 2.58
N ARG A 222 14.05 20.58 2.67
CA ARG A 222 14.07 19.22 2.13
C ARG A 222 14.00 19.21 0.60
N THR A 223 13.05 19.94 0.02
CA THR A 223 12.93 20.09 -1.44
C THR A 223 14.13 20.78 -2.07
N ARG A 224 14.73 21.78 -1.41
CA ARG A 224 15.97 22.41 -1.89
C ARG A 224 17.17 21.44 -1.88
N ARG A 225 17.29 20.57 -0.87
CA ARG A 225 18.32 19.53 -0.84
C ARG A 225 18.13 18.51 -1.95
N GLU A 226 16.89 18.08 -2.20
CA GLU A 226 16.55 17.14 -3.28
C GLU A 226 16.89 17.73 -4.66
N GLN A 227 16.58 19.01 -4.91
CA GLN A 227 16.94 19.71 -6.15
C GLN A 227 18.47 19.90 -6.32
N GLU A 228 19.18 20.25 -5.24
CA GLU A 228 20.65 20.34 -5.26
C GLU A 228 21.29 18.96 -5.52
N GLU A 229 20.65 17.87 -5.10
CA GLU A 229 21.09 16.49 -5.33
C GLU A 229 20.85 16.04 -6.77
N GLU A 230 19.67 16.30 -7.34
CA GLU A 230 19.37 16.03 -8.74
C GLU A 230 20.34 16.77 -9.66
N ALA A 231 20.63 18.04 -9.35
CA ALA A 231 21.61 18.84 -10.08
C ALA A 231 23.03 18.24 -9.97
N ARG A 232 23.41 17.67 -8.81
CA ARG A 232 24.71 16.99 -8.65
C ARG A 232 24.77 15.67 -9.41
N ILE A 233 23.70 14.88 -9.42
CA ILE A 233 23.59 13.65 -10.20
C ILE A 233 23.69 14.00 -11.70
N GLU A 234 22.98 15.03 -12.15
CA GLU A 234 23.03 15.50 -13.53
C GLU A 234 24.42 16.04 -13.93
N GLN A 235 25.09 16.75 -13.02
CA GLN A 235 26.49 17.14 -13.20
C GLN A 235 27.42 15.92 -13.33
N LEU A 236 27.13 14.82 -12.64
CA LEU A 236 27.92 13.59 -12.75
C LEU A 236 27.72 12.91 -14.10
N PHE A 237 26.47 12.72 -14.53
CA PHE A 237 26.17 12.15 -15.85
C PHE A 237 26.61 13.06 -17.00
N SER A 238 26.71 14.38 -16.78
CA SER A 238 27.24 15.32 -17.78
C SER A 238 28.76 15.34 -17.85
N LYS A 239 29.47 15.00 -16.76
CA LYS A 239 30.95 14.92 -16.71
C LYS A 239 31.50 13.88 -17.68
N SER A 240 32.65 14.23 -18.25
CA SER A 240 33.34 13.46 -19.30
C SER A 240 33.66 12.03 -18.88
N SER A 241 33.96 11.81 -17.59
CA SER A 241 34.43 10.52 -17.07
C SER A 241 33.38 9.42 -17.01
N LEU A 242 32.13 9.69 -16.60
CA LEU A 242 31.06 8.69 -16.66
C LEU A 242 30.60 8.40 -18.09
N LYS A 243 30.57 9.42 -18.94
CA LYS A 243 30.36 9.23 -20.38
C LYS A 243 31.45 8.35 -21.00
N GLN A 244 32.70 8.51 -20.55
CA GLN A 244 33.81 7.64 -20.95
C GLN A 244 33.64 6.22 -20.44
N LEU A 245 33.19 6.03 -19.19
CA LEU A 245 32.90 4.71 -18.62
C LEU A 245 31.78 4.02 -19.42
N TYR A 246 30.66 4.70 -19.66
CA TYR A 246 29.56 4.22 -20.50
C TYR A 246 30.03 3.85 -21.91
N ARG A 247 30.81 4.71 -22.57
CA ARG A 247 31.36 4.42 -23.91
C ARG A 247 32.28 3.21 -23.91
N LYS A 248 33.18 3.09 -22.93
CA LYS A 248 34.09 1.94 -22.81
C LYS A 248 33.32 0.65 -22.56
N LEU A 249 32.29 0.70 -21.74
CA LEU A 249 31.40 -0.43 -21.45
C LEU A 249 30.62 -0.85 -22.71
N ALA A 250 30.01 0.11 -23.42
CA ALA A 250 29.31 -0.14 -24.68
C ALA A 250 30.24 -0.70 -25.77
N LEU A 251 31.50 -0.26 -25.84
CA LEU A 251 32.50 -0.78 -26.78
C LEU A 251 32.96 -2.21 -26.45
N ALA A 252 33.07 -2.54 -25.16
CA ALA A 252 33.46 -3.88 -24.69
C ALA A 252 32.31 -4.90 -24.83
N LEU A 253 31.07 -4.44 -24.64
CA LEU A 253 29.85 -5.26 -24.63
C LEU A 253 29.01 -5.14 -25.91
N HIS A 254 29.59 -4.64 -27.01
CA HIS A 254 28.85 -4.51 -28.27
C HIS A 254 28.49 -5.89 -28.86
N PRO A 255 27.20 -6.18 -29.14
CA PRO A 255 26.75 -7.50 -29.61
C PRO A 255 27.27 -7.87 -31.01
N ASP A 256 27.72 -6.89 -31.79
CA ASP A 256 28.23 -7.05 -33.16
C ASP A 256 29.67 -7.60 -33.23
N ARG A 257 30.35 -7.71 -32.07
CA ARG A 257 31.75 -8.20 -31.99
C ARG A 257 31.88 -9.66 -31.58
N GLU A 258 30.78 -10.38 -31.43
CA GLU A 258 30.79 -11.75 -30.91
C GLU A 258 30.24 -12.76 -31.91
N PRO A 259 31.02 -13.79 -32.31
CA PRO A 259 30.61 -14.76 -33.30
C PRO A 259 29.71 -15.88 -32.75
N ASP A 260 29.56 -15.99 -31.42
CA ASP A 260 28.69 -16.98 -30.76
C ASP A 260 27.28 -16.42 -30.53
N PRO A 261 26.21 -17.05 -31.07
CA PRO A 261 24.84 -16.58 -30.94
C PRO A 261 24.33 -16.54 -29.49
N VAL A 262 24.84 -17.40 -28.60
CA VAL A 262 24.44 -17.41 -27.18
C VAL A 262 25.04 -16.23 -26.43
N MET A 263 26.31 -15.93 -26.68
CA MET A 263 26.99 -14.78 -26.08
C MET A 263 26.45 -13.45 -26.64
N GLN A 264 26.08 -13.42 -27.92
CA GLN A 264 25.43 -12.27 -28.54
C GLN A 264 24.08 -11.92 -27.90
N ALA A 265 23.26 -12.92 -27.55
CA ALA A 265 21.99 -12.70 -26.85
C ALA A 265 22.22 -12.12 -25.45
N GLU A 266 23.20 -12.65 -24.71
CA GLU A 266 23.54 -12.15 -23.37
C GLU A 266 24.09 -10.72 -23.42
N LYS A 267 24.96 -10.40 -24.39
CA LYS A 267 25.43 -9.02 -24.60
C LYS A 267 24.32 -8.08 -25.01
N THR A 268 23.37 -8.51 -25.83
CA THR A 268 22.18 -7.71 -26.18
C THR A 268 21.36 -7.39 -24.93
N ARG A 269 21.17 -8.37 -24.03
CA ARG A 269 20.49 -8.16 -22.74
C ARG A 269 21.23 -7.15 -21.87
N ILE A 270 22.54 -7.30 -21.72
CA ILE A 270 23.38 -6.41 -20.91
C ILE A 270 23.41 -5.00 -21.50
N MET A 271 23.45 -4.86 -22.83
CA MET A 271 23.40 -3.57 -23.51
C MET A 271 22.06 -2.86 -23.27
N GLY A 272 20.94 -3.60 -23.27
CA GLY A 272 19.63 -3.07 -22.89
C GLY A 272 19.60 -2.55 -21.45
N GLN A 273 20.16 -3.32 -20.51
CA GLN A 273 20.29 -2.90 -19.10
C GLN A 273 21.18 -1.67 -18.95
N LEU A 274 22.26 -1.58 -19.73
CA LEU A 274 23.15 -0.42 -19.73
C LEU A 274 22.46 0.84 -20.24
N SER A 275 21.71 0.75 -21.34
CA SER A 275 20.95 1.88 -21.88
C SER A 275 19.89 2.35 -20.90
N GLN A 276 19.14 1.43 -20.30
CA GLN A 276 18.10 1.75 -19.31
C GLN A 276 18.70 2.40 -18.06
N ALA A 277 19.81 1.85 -17.53
CA ALA A 277 20.50 2.44 -16.39
C ALA A 277 21.05 3.84 -16.69
N TRP A 278 21.49 4.09 -17.93
CA TRP A 278 21.95 5.40 -18.38
C TRP A 278 20.80 6.40 -18.49
N GLU A 279 19.66 6.00 -19.06
CA GLU A 279 18.46 6.83 -19.22
C GLU A 279 17.83 7.19 -17.86
N ASN A 280 17.70 6.20 -16.97
CA ASN A 280 17.13 6.37 -15.63
C ASN A 280 18.11 7.02 -14.63
N LYS A 281 19.33 7.39 -15.06
CA LYS A 281 20.39 7.92 -14.20
C LYS A 281 20.73 6.98 -13.02
N GLU A 282 20.59 5.67 -13.20
CA GLU A 282 20.89 4.62 -12.21
C GLU A 282 22.39 4.32 -12.15
N MET A 283 23.11 5.20 -11.46
CA MET A 283 24.56 5.15 -11.33
C MET A 283 25.09 3.82 -10.74
N PHE A 284 24.45 3.31 -9.69
CA PHE A 284 24.91 2.08 -9.03
C PHE A 284 24.86 0.88 -9.98
N THR A 285 23.76 0.73 -10.71
CA THR A 285 23.56 -0.29 -11.75
C THR A 285 24.64 -0.18 -12.83
N LEU A 286 24.95 1.05 -13.29
CA LEU A 286 26.01 1.29 -14.27
C LEU A 286 27.41 0.91 -13.75
N LEU A 287 27.74 1.29 -12.52
CA LEU A 287 29.02 0.94 -11.89
C LEU A 287 29.13 -0.57 -11.65
N GLN A 288 28.03 -1.24 -11.33
CA GLN A 288 28.00 -2.69 -11.12
C GLN A 288 28.22 -3.43 -12.43
N LEU A 289 27.55 -3.01 -13.51
CA LEU A 289 27.79 -3.53 -14.85
C LEU A 289 29.24 -3.30 -15.29
N ALA A 290 29.78 -2.11 -15.02
CA ALA A 290 31.17 -1.79 -15.33
C ALA A 290 32.17 -2.62 -14.52
N HIS A 291 31.97 -2.79 -13.21
CA HIS A 291 32.81 -3.62 -12.36
C HIS A 291 32.79 -5.10 -12.80
N THR A 292 31.62 -5.59 -13.21
CA THR A 292 31.44 -7.00 -13.61
C THR A 292 32.06 -7.30 -14.98
N HIS A 293 31.99 -6.36 -15.92
CA HIS A 293 32.37 -6.59 -17.32
C HIS A 293 33.66 -5.91 -17.78
N LEU A 294 34.25 -5.00 -16.98
CA LEU A 294 35.53 -4.35 -17.31
C LEU A 294 36.63 -4.77 -16.32
N PRO A 295 37.65 -5.54 -16.77
CA PRO A 295 38.78 -5.94 -15.92
C PRO A 295 39.68 -4.77 -15.51
N GLU A 296 39.62 -3.63 -16.21
CA GLU A 296 40.38 -2.41 -15.91
C GLU A 296 39.55 -1.35 -15.16
N PHE A 297 38.41 -1.74 -14.56
CA PHE A 297 37.47 -0.81 -13.94
C PHE A 297 38.13 0.17 -12.95
N ASP A 298 39.01 -0.32 -12.08
CA ASP A 298 39.68 0.50 -11.07
C ASP A 298 40.58 1.57 -11.69
N ASN A 299 41.15 1.32 -12.87
CA ASN A 299 41.98 2.29 -13.60
C ASN A 299 41.15 3.41 -14.25
N LEU A 300 39.83 3.22 -14.37
CA LEU A 300 38.90 4.20 -14.92
C LEU A 300 38.34 5.14 -13.83
N LEU A 301 38.61 4.85 -12.55
CA LEU A 301 38.22 5.66 -11.42
C LEU A 301 39.30 6.69 -11.11
N SER A 302 39.20 7.88 -11.70
CA SER A 302 40.05 9.02 -11.33
C SER A 302 39.71 9.55 -9.94
N ASP A 303 40.66 10.23 -9.29
CA ASP A 303 40.44 10.88 -7.97
C ASP A 303 39.26 11.84 -7.99
N GLU A 304 39.10 12.58 -9.10
CA GLU A 304 37.94 13.44 -9.31
C GLU A 304 36.63 12.66 -9.27
N ASN A 305 36.55 11.48 -9.89
CA ASN A 305 35.33 10.65 -9.88
C ASN A 305 35.06 10.10 -8.47
N LEU A 306 36.11 9.60 -7.81
CA LEU A 306 36.02 9.02 -6.47
C LEU A 306 35.55 10.03 -5.43
N ALA A 307 35.91 11.31 -5.57
CA ALA A 307 35.44 12.39 -4.71
C ALA A 307 33.91 12.57 -4.73
N TYR A 308 33.25 12.22 -5.84
CA TYR A 308 31.79 12.30 -5.96
C TYR A 308 31.09 10.94 -5.77
N LEU A 309 31.72 9.84 -6.18
CA LEU A 309 31.16 8.49 -6.04
C LEU A 309 31.06 8.05 -4.58
N ASN A 310 32.11 8.29 -3.77
CA ASN A 310 32.15 7.90 -2.37
C ASN A 310 31.00 8.50 -1.50
N PRO A 311 30.75 9.82 -1.50
CA PRO A 311 29.66 10.39 -0.71
C PRO A 311 28.29 9.91 -1.19
N MET A 312 28.12 9.64 -2.49
CA MET A 312 26.86 9.15 -3.05
C MET A 312 26.59 7.69 -2.70
N LEU A 313 27.60 6.79 -2.80
CA LEU A 313 27.50 5.41 -2.32
C LEU A 313 27.18 5.35 -0.82
N LYS A 314 27.81 6.21 -0.01
CA LYS A 314 27.52 6.31 1.42
C LYS A 314 26.10 6.81 1.70
N ARG A 315 25.52 7.63 0.81
CA ARG A 315 24.13 8.06 0.91
C ARG A 315 23.17 6.94 0.53
N GLN A 316 23.38 6.28 -0.60
CA GLN A 316 22.61 5.10 -1.02
C GLN A 316 22.64 4.01 0.05
N LEU A 317 23.79 3.82 0.71
CA LEU A 317 23.91 2.90 1.82
C LEU A 317 23.01 3.30 2.99
N ARG A 318 22.98 4.60 3.36
CA ARG A 318 22.07 5.11 4.39
C ARG A 318 20.60 5.03 3.99
N GLU A 319 20.27 5.32 2.73
CA GLU A 319 18.90 5.22 2.20
C GLU A 319 18.41 3.78 2.27
N LEU A 320 19.24 2.83 1.83
CA LEU A 320 18.91 1.42 1.91
C LEU A 320 18.85 0.93 3.37
N GLU A 321 19.70 1.44 4.27
CA GLU A 321 19.64 1.16 5.71
C GLU A 321 18.37 1.71 6.38
N VAL A 322 17.83 2.84 5.92
CA VAL A 322 16.58 3.42 6.44
C VAL A 322 15.35 2.72 5.87
N SER A 323 15.44 2.23 4.62
CA SER A 323 14.37 1.45 4.00
C SER A 323 14.28 -0.01 4.47
N TYR A 324 15.34 -0.48 5.15
CA TYR A 324 15.45 -1.81 5.77
C TYR A 324 14.81 -1.83 7.16
#